data_AF-E4XHJ4-F1
#
_entry.id   AF-E4XHJ4-F1
#
_cell.length_a   1.000
_cell.length_b   1.000
_cell.length_c   1.000
_cell.angle_alpha   90.00
_cell.angle_beta   90.00
_cell.angle_gamma   90.00
#
_symmetry.space_group_name_H-M   'P 1'
#
loop_
_entity.id
_entity.type
_entity.pdbx_description
1 polymer ?
#
loop_
_entity_poly.entity_id
_entity_poly.type
_entity_poly.pdbx_seq_one_letter_code
_entity_poly.pdbx_strand_id
1 'polypeptide(L)'
;MKFRMISKINWKRYYRFDTKINEVEDRTHEFKNHWFITQAQIKRGGFRLHPITTVICGFLNQGLGGTIYLGIRDSGQVTGLSLTPNEIDHLSVSVGDALERFNPVVTPGLVTVVFIPILNHQNACSPKATIIDKREYYEKMRSESKDDDINPHEINGDSSNCWCGKEAAVMKNNGVAIPSWIVEIKVNKHGGFESDIQDEMSDVPKMKYYLAYEDECGQAFLRHDAVNRRMHPFDISRHINDQTRSHYEAIRDDLKKEIDDELATMDLPNKLKNLCAPEIAGSLRKQLGRPILSDVQRMLS
;
A
#
# COMPACT_ATOMS: atom_id res chain seq x y z
N MET A 1 4.69 -22.20 6.65
CA MET A 1 4.37 -21.35 7.82
C MET A 1 3.18 -20.49 7.38
N LYS A 2 1.97 -20.74 7.89
CA LYS A 2 0.78 -19.96 7.47
C LYS A 2 0.93 -18.52 7.98
N PHE A 3 0.71 -17.53 7.12
CA PHE A 3 0.70 -16.11 7.45
C PHE A 3 -0.37 -15.87 8.51
N ARG A 4 0.04 -15.61 9.75
CA ARG A 4 -0.89 -15.26 10.81
C ARG A 4 -1.03 -13.74 10.82
N MET A 5 -2.16 -13.26 10.30
CA MET A 5 -2.48 -11.84 10.34
C MET A 5 -2.44 -11.31 11.77
N ILE A 6 -1.79 -10.16 11.96
CA ILE A 6 -1.88 -9.42 13.22
C ILE A 6 -3.17 -8.59 13.17
N SER A 7 -4.27 -9.17 13.66
CA SER A 7 -5.48 -8.43 13.97
C SER A 7 -5.52 -8.06 15.45
N LYS A 8 -5.97 -6.83 15.74
CA LYS A 8 -6.05 -6.32 17.12
C LYS A 8 -7.30 -5.51 17.34
N ILE A 9 -7.97 -5.74 18.47
CA ILE A 9 -9.00 -4.84 18.96
C ILE A 9 -8.35 -3.75 19.82
N ASN A 10 -8.64 -2.49 19.53
CA ASN A 10 -8.11 -1.34 20.26
C ASN A 10 -9.20 -0.64 21.08
N TRP A 11 -9.39 -1.12 22.31
CA TRP A 11 -10.33 -0.54 23.28
C TRP A 11 -9.91 0.82 23.84
N LYS A 12 -8.69 1.31 23.57
CA LYS A 12 -8.26 2.65 24.04
C LYS A 12 -8.71 3.78 23.12
N ARG A 13 -9.10 3.45 21.89
CA ARG A 13 -9.59 4.39 20.88
C ARG A 13 -11.06 4.10 20.59
N TYR A 14 -11.77 5.11 20.11
CA TYR A 14 -13.15 4.96 19.67
C TYR A 14 -13.49 5.98 18.59
N TYR A 15 -14.46 5.66 17.76
CA TYR A 15 -15.13 6.60 16.87
C TYR A 15 -16.52 6.94 17.40
N ARG A 16 -17.09 8.06 16.97
CA ARG A 16 -18.48 8.42 17.29
C ARG A 16 -19.35 8.22 16.06
N PHE A 17 -20.43 7.46 16.21
CA PHE A 17 -21.38 7.24 15.13
C PHE A 17 -21.94 8.57 14.62
N ASP A 18 -22.16 8.69 13.31
CA ASP A 18 -22.72 9.87 12.64
C ASP A 18 -21.89 11.16 12.75
N THR A 19 -20.62 11.04 13.18
CA THR A 19 -19.68 12.17 13.16
C THR A 19 -18.78 12.12 11.93
N LYS A 20 -18.19 13.26 11.58
CA LYS A 20 -17.12 13.32 10.56
C LYS A 20 -15.76 13.10 11.21
N ILE A 21 -14.92 12.31 10.55
CA ILE A 21 -13.51 12.21 10.92
C ILE A 21 -12.73 13.41 10.39
N ASN A 22 -11.53 13.63 10.94
CA ASN A 22 -10.68 14.75 10.56
C ASN A 22 -9.83 14.45 9.31
N GLU A 23 -9.72 13.19 8.91
CA GLU A 23 -8.97 12.81 7.70
C GLU A 23 -9.80 13.06 6.45
N VAL A 24 -9.10 13.21 5.33
CA VAL A 24 -9.68 13.33 3.99
C VAL A 24 -9.09 12.22 3.13
N GLU A 25 -9.86 11.69 2.17
CA GLU A 25 -9.31 10.75 1.21
C GLU A 25 -8.18 11.42 0.41
N ASP A 26 -7.01 10.79 0.45
CA ASP A 26 -5.80 11.34 -0.13
C ASP A 26 -4.85 10.21 -0.54
N ARG A 27 -3.57 10.53 -0.74
CA ARG A 27 -2.53 9.58 -1.13
C ARG A 27 -2.19 8.53 -0.04
N THR A 28 -2.70 8.68 1.17
CA THR A 28 -2.41 7.86 2.36
C THR A 28 -3.66 7.45 3.14
N HIS A 29 -4.83 7.98 2.82
CA HIS A 29 -6.10 7.66 3.46
C HIS A 29 -7.15 7.27 2.42
N GLU A 30 -7.87 6.17 2.66
CA GLU A 30 -8.98 5.69 1.82
C GLU A 30 -10.18 5.34 2.71
N PHE A 31 -11.38 5.72 2.31
CA PHE A 31 -12.62 5.35 2.99
C PHE A 31 -13.38 4.27 2.19
N LYS A 32 -13.92 3.30 2.91
CA LYS A 32 -14.83 2.30 2.36
C LYS A 32 -15.97 2.07 3.33
N ASN A 33 -17.20 2.01 2.80
CA ASN A 33 -18.37 1.65 3.58
C ASN A 33 -18.76 0.16 3.41
N HIS A 34 -17.80 -0.69 3.02
CA HIS A 34 -17.95 -2.14 2.92
C HIS A 34 -16.67 -2.84 3.37
N TRP A 35 -16.73 -4.15 3.52
CA TRP A 35 -15.62 -4.99 4.00
C TRP A 35 -15.22 -6.12 3.04
N PHE A 36 -15.66 -6.04 1.78
CA PHE A 36 -15.20 -6.97 0.73
C PHE A 36 -13.71 -6.80 0.45
N ILE A 37 -12.94 -7.77 0.90
CA ILE A 37 -11.49 -7.81 0.79
C ILE A 37 -11.05 -8.08 -0.65
N THR A 38 -11.53 -9.17 -1.24
CA THR A 38 -11.11 -9.65 -2.57
C THR A 38 -12.20 -9.51 -3.62
N GLN A 39 -11.81 -9.59 -4.89
CA GLN A 39 -12.77 -9.51 -6.01
C GLN A 39 -13.82 -10.64 -5.98
N ALA A 40 -13.46 -11.81 -5.47
CA ALA A 40 -14.35 -12.97 -5.37
C ALA A 40 -15.54 -12.76 -4.42
N GLN A 41 -15.39 -11.87 -3.44
CA GLN A 41 -16.43 -11.55 -2.46
C GLN A 41 -17.49 -10.58 -3.02
N ILE A 42 -17.23 -9.94 -4.17
CA ILE A 42 -18.12 -8.97 -4.80
C ILE A 42 -19.04 -9.69 -5.80
N LYS A 43 -20.36 -9.60 -5.59
CA LYS A 43 -21.36 -10.21 -6.48
C LYS A 43 -21.27 -9.66 -7.90
N ARG A 44 -21.44 -10.53 -8.90
CA ARG A 44 -21.61 -10.13 -10.31
C ARG A 44 -22.80 -9.17 -10.43
N GLY A 45 -22.56 -7.95 -10.91
CA GLY A 45 -23.56 -6.88 -11.00
C GLY A 45 -23.48 -5.81 -9.89
N GLY A 46 -22.60 -5.97 -8.90
CA GLY A 46 -22.26 -4.92 -7.92
C GLY A 46 -21.38 -3.82 -8.54
N PHE A 47 -21.85 -3.18 -9.61
CA PHE A 47 -21.10 -2.39 -10.61
C PHE A 47 -20.23 -1.22 -10.10
N ARG A 48 -20.01 -1.02 -8.81
CA ARG A 48 -19.22 0.11 -8.26
C ARG A 48 -18.37 -0.22 -7.02
N LEU A 49 -18.32 -1.47 -6.57
CA LEU A 49 -17.48 -1.83 -5.43
C LEU A 49 -16.11 -2.28 -5.92
N HIS A 50 -15.06 -1.65 -5.38
CA HIS A 50 -13.68 -2.05 -5.61
C HIS A 50 -13.18 -2.85 -4.40
N PRO A 51 -12.51 -4.00 -4.61
CA PRO A 51 -12.02 -4.79 -3.50
C PRO A 51 -10.92 -4.05 -2.75
N ILE A 52 -10.84 -4.28 -1.44
CA ILE A 52 -9.89 -3.59 -0.57
C ILE A 52 -8.44 -3.95 -0.95
N THR A 53 -8.19 -5.13 -1.52
CA THR A 53 -6.87 -5.54 -2.03
C THR A 53 -6.31 -4.59 -3.09
N THR A 54 -7.15 -3.98 -3.92
CA THR A 54 -6.70 -2.97 -4.92
C THR A 54 -6.10 -1.73 -4.25
N VAL A 55 -6.67 -1.31 -3.13
CA VAL A 55 -6.19 -0.17 -2.35
C VAL A 55 -4.90 -0.54 -1.62
N ILE A 56 -4.84 -1.74 -1.03
CA ILE A 56 -3.62 -2.24 -0.37
C ILE A 56 -2.47 -2.29 -1.39
N CYS A 57 -2.71 -2.90 -2.56
CA CYS A 57 -1.74 -2.96 -3.66
C CYS A 57 -1.27 -1.55 -4.08
N GLY A 58 -2.21 -0.60 -4.22
CA GLY A 58 -1.89 0.80 -4.52
C GLY A 58 -0.99 1.47 -3.48
N PHE A 59 -1.27 1.29 -2.18
CA PHE A 59 -0.44 1.84 -1.10
C PHE A 59 0.94 1.20 -1.00
N LEU A 60 1.03 -0.12 -1.20
CA LEU A 60 2.30 -0.83 -1.25
C LEU A 60 3.15 -0.30 -2.42
N ASN A 61 2.58 -0.27 -3.62
CA ASN A 61 3.31 0.15 -4.81
C ASN A 61 3.72 1.63 -4.83
N GLN A 62 3.03 2.47 -4.05
CA GLN A 62 3.42 3.86 -3.84
C GLN A 62 4.58 4.00 -2.85
N GLY A 63 4.77 3.03 -1.95
CA GLY A 63 5.84 3.03 -0.96
C GLY A 63 5.69 4.01 0.20
N LEU A 64 4.62 4.82 0.24
CA LEU A 64 4.34 5.74 1.35
C LEU A 64 3.58 5.08 2.51
N GLY A 65 2.92 3.95 2.23
CA GLY A 65 1.95 3.36 3.15
C GLY A 65 0.63 4.14 3.19
N GLY A 66 -0.21 3.83 4.17
CA GLY A 66 -1.51 4.47 4.34
C GLY A 66 -2.45 3.73 5.28
N THR A 67 -3.64 4.28 5.48
CA THR A 67 -4.72 3.68 6.27
C THR A 67 -6.00 3.62 5.45
N ILE A 68 -6.59 2.43 5.39
CA ILE A 68 -7.91 2.19 4.81
C ILE A 68 -8.90 2.09 5.96
N TYR A 69 -9.95 2.91 5.94
CA TYR A 69 -10.99 2.92 6.96
C TYR A 69 -12.25 2.25 6.42
N LEU A 70 -12.60 1.10 7.01
CA LEU A 70 -13.85 0.42 6.72
C LEU A 70 -14.95 0.86 7.70
N GLY A 71 -16.15 1.10 7.18
CA GLY A 71 -17.28 1.68 7.95
C GLY A 71 -17.27 3.22 7.95
N ILE A 72 -16.64 3.84 6.96
CA ILE A 72 -16.68 5.29 6.75
C ILE A 72 -17.20 5.55 5.34
N ARG A 73 -18.14 6.50 5.20
CA ARG A 73 -18.62 6.96 3.90
C ARG A 73 -17.59 7.86 3.23
N ASP A 74 -17.64 7.98 1.91
CA ASP A 74 -16.80 8.88 1.11
C ASP A 74 -16.85 10.34 1.61
N SER A 75 -17.94 10.74 2.27
CA SER A 75 -18.08 12.05 2.93
C SER A 75 -17.29 12.23 4.24
N GLY A 76 -16.53 11.22 4.67
CA GLY A 76 -15.86 11.13 5.97
C GLY A 76 -16.77 10.83 7.15
N GLN A 77 -18.03 10.44 6.91
CA GLN A 77 -19.02 10.18 7.97
C GLN A 77 -18.88 8.76 8.51
N VAL A 78 -18.78 8.62 9.84
CA VAL A 78 -18.68 7.35 10.56
C VAL A 78 -20.03 6.63 10.57
N THR A 79 -20.12 5.50 9.89
CA THR A 79 -21.31 4.62 9.88
C THR A 79 -21.07 3.35 10.69
N GLY A 80 -19.86 2.80 10.58
CA GLY A 80 -19.49 1.55 11.22
C GLY A 80 -19.93 0.29 10.49
N LEU A 81 -19.30 -0.80 10.91
CA LEU A 81 -19.63 -2.16 10.52
C LEU A 81 -20.09 -2.93 11.75
N SER A 82 -21.32 -3.45 11.73
CA SER A 82 -21.82 -4.33 12.79
C SER A 82 -21.31 -5.76 12.55
N LEU A 83 -20.28 -6.14 13.30
CA LEU A 83 -19.55 -7.40 13.13
C LEU A 83 -19.60 -8.22 14.43
N THR A 84 -19.96 -9.50 14.30
CA THR A 84 -19.82 -10.49 15.37
C THR A 84 -18.35 -10.88 15.58
N PRO A 85 -17.98 -11.54 16.70
CA PRO A 85 -16.62 -12.08 16.88
C PRO A 85 -16.16 -12.95 15.70
N ASN A 86 -17.03 -13.83 15.20
CA ASN A 86 -16.72 -14.72 14.08
C ASN A 86 -16.56 -13.97 12.76
N GLU A 87 -17.31 -12.88 12.54
CA GLU A 87 -17.11 -12.01 11.36
C GLU A 87 -15.80 -11.21 11.44
N ILE A 88 -15.35 -10.82 12.65
CA ILE A 88 -14.04 -10.19 12.88
C ILE A 88 -12.91 -11.16 12.54
N ASP A 89 -13.03 -12.41 12.98
CA ASP A 89 -12.05 -13.46 12.68
C ASP A 89 -12.07 -13.79 11.18
N HIS A 90 -13.24 -13.91 10.55
CA HIS A 90 -13.39 -14.05 9.09
C HIS A 90 -12.70 -12.93 8.31
N LEU A 91 -12.93 -11.66 8.67
CA LEU A 91 -12.31 -10.50 8.03
C LEU A 91 -10.78 -10.58 8.15
N SER A 92 -10.28 -10.85 9.36
CA SER A 92 -8.85 -10.96 9.64
C SER A 92 -8.19 -12.07 8.82
N VAL A 93 -8.81 -13.24 8.76
CA VAL A 93 -8.31 -14.35 7.94
C VAL A 93 -8.38 -14.01 6.45
N SER A 94 -9.44 -13.34 6.00
CA SER A 94 -9.62 -12.95 4.60
C SER A 94 -8.53 -12.01 4.09
N VAL A 95 -8.16 -11.00 4.89
CA VAL A 95 -7.05 -10.13 4.50
C VAL A 95 -5.75 -10.93 4.49
N GLY A 96 -5.53 -11.83 5.44
CA GLY A 96 -4.32 -12.67 5.49
C GLY A 96 -4.17 -13.56 4.27
N ASP A 97 -5.23 -14.30 3.93
CA ASP A 97 -5.30 -15.15 2.73
C ASP A 97 -5.08 -14.35 1.44
N ALA A 98 -5.66 -13.15 1.35
CA ALA A 98 -5.46 -12.29 0.19
C ALA A 98 -3.98 -11.89 0.03
N LEU A 99 -3.34 -11.46 1.13
CA LEU A 99 -1.94 -11.02 1.12
C LEU A 99 -0.94 -12.15 0.84
N GLU A 100 -1.27 -13.39 1.21
CA GLU A 100 -0.48 -14.58 0.82
C GLU A 100 -0.50 -14.83 -0.69
N ARG A 101 -1.54 -14.38 -1.39
CA ARG A 101 -1.70 -14.55 -2.84
C ARG A 101 -1.19 -13.38 -3.67
N PHE A 102 -0.67 -12.33 -3.02
CA PHE A 102 0.01 -11.25 -3.72
C PHE A 102 1.33 -11.75 -4.30
N ASN A 103 1.77 -11.10 -5.36
CA ASN A 103 3.06 -11.38 -5.99
C ASN A 103 3.91 -10.09 -6.07
N PRO A 104 5.03 -9.99 -5.34
CA PRO A 104 5.52 -10.95 -4.36
C PRO A 104 4.63 -11.02 -3.12
N VAL A 105 4.76 -12.10 -2.36
CA VAL A 105 4.04 -12.27 -1.09
C VAL A 105 4.35 -11.11 -0.16
N VAL A 106 3.31 -10.52 0.43
CA VAL A 106 3.47 -9.36 1.32
C VAL A 106 4.14 -9.80 2.62
N THR A 107 5.21 -9.09 3.01
CA THR A 107 5.95 -9.37 4.24
C THR A 107 5.04 -9.21 5.48
N PRO A 108 5.06 -10.17 6.44
CA PRO A 108 4.31 -10.04 7.67
C PRO A 108 4.60 -8.73 8.41
N GLY A 109 3.56 -8.08 8.92
CA GLY A 109 3.66 -6.81 9.62
C GLY A 109 3.70 -5.57 8.71
N LEU A 110 3.84 -5.73 7.39
CA LEU A 110 3.69 -4.62 6.45
C LEU A 110 2.24 -4.15 6.35
N VAL A 111 1.29 -5.08 6.54
CA VAL A 111 -0.15 -4.78 6.63
C VAL A 111 -0.68 -5.28 7.97
N THR A 112 -1.44 -4.44 8.67
CA THR A 112 -2.07 -4.77 9.97
C THR A 112 -3.53 -4.36 10.00
N VAL A 113 -4.34 -5.08 10.77
CA VAL A 113 -5.79 -4.83 10.88
C VAL A 113 -6.14 -4.46 12.31
N VAL A 114 -6.79 -3.32 12.51
CA VAL A 114 -7.16 -2.82 13.83
C VAL A 114 -8.65 -2.54 13.89
N PHE A 115 -9.34 -3.15 14.85
CA PHE A 115 -10.76 -2.94 15.11
C PHE A 115 -10.93 -1.92 16.23
N ILE A 116 -11.72 -0.88 15.98
CA ILE A 116 -11.94 0.25 16.89
C ILE A 116 -13.43 0.39 17.15
N PRO A 117 -13.88 0.35 18.42
CA PRO A 117 -15.31 0.40 18.74
C PRO A 117 -15.92 1.76 18.41
N ILE A 118 -17.21 1.76 18.05
CA ILE A 118 -18.00 2.97 17.81
C ILE A 118 -18.89 3.26 19.01
N LEU A 119 -18.98 4.52 19.43
CA LEU A 119 -19.90 5.00 20.45
C LEU A 119 -21.07 5.74 19.79
N ASN A 120 -22.29 5.46 20.24
CA ASN A 120 -23.49 6.16 19.80
C ASN A 120 -23.70 7.43 20.64
N HIS A 121 -24.32 8.46 20.05
CA HIS A 121 -24.59 9.75 20.70
C HIS A 121 -25.40 9.63 22.01
N GLN A 122 -26.24 8.60 22.13
CA GLN A 122 -27.05 8.36 23.33
C GLN A 122 -26.24 7.90 24.54
N ASN A 123 -25.00 7.42 24.35
CA ASN A 123 -24.14 6.88 25.41
C ASN A 123 -23.05 7.88 25.85
N ALA A 124 -23.23 9.18 25.57
CA ALA A 124 -22.19 10.20 25.66
C ALA A 124 -21.77 10.61 27.08
N CYS A 125 -22.53 10.23 28.13
CA CYS A 125 -22.27 10.70 29.49
C CYS A 125 -20.97 10.13 30.10
N SER A 126 -20.49 8.96 29.65
CA SER A 126 -19.21 8.38 30.10
C SER A 126 -18.59 7.47 29.03
N PRO A 127 -17.76 8.01 28.10
CA PRO A 127 -17.13 7.21 27.06
C PRO A 127 -16.32 6.03 27.58
N LYS A 128 -15.63 6.20 28.72
CA LYS A 128 -14.82 5.13 29.34
C LYS A 128 -15.69 3.98 29.85
N ALA A 129 -16.76 4.27 30.57
CA ALA A 129 -17.67 3.22 31.07
C ALA A 129 -18.32 2.49 29.90
N THR A 130 -18.82 3.21 28.89
CA THR A 130 -19.43 2.58 27.71
C THR A 130 -18.46 1.67 26.95
N ILE A 131 -17.17 2.03 26.88
CA ILE A 131 -16.15 1.15 26.27
C ILE A 131 -15.95 -0.12 27.09
N ILE A 132 -15.92 -0.01 28.43
CA ILE A 132 -15.80 -1.17 29.33
C ILE A 132 -17.00 -2.09 29.15
N ASP A 133 -18.22 -1.56 29.19
CA ASP A 133 -19.46 -2.34 29.00
C ASP A 133 -19.47 -3.06 27.65
N LYS A 134 -19.08 -2.34 26.57
CA LYS A 134 -18.96 -2.93 25.23
C LYS A 134 -17.91 -4.02 25.15
N ARG A 135 -16.80 -3.85 25.87
CA ARG A 135 -15.72 -4.84 25.94
C ARG A 135 -16.17 -6.09 26.64
N GLU A 136 -16.78 -5.97 27.81
CA GLU A 136 -17.32 -7.10 28.56
C GLU A 136 -18.38 -7.85 27.75
N TYR A 137 -19.28 -7.11 27.10
CA TYR A 137 -20.29 -7.69 26.21
C TYR A 137 -19.67 -8.44 25.03
N TYR A 138 -18.66 -7.87 24.37
CA TYR A 138 -17.94 -8.52 23.29
C TYR A 138 -17.19 -9.78 23.75
N GLU A 139 -16.49 -9.71 24.88
CA GLU A 139 -15.76 -10.85 25.44
C GLU A 139 -16.71 -11.98 25.82
N LYS A 140 -17.90 -11.66 26.36
CA LYS A 140 -18.96 -12.64 26.58
C LYS A 140 -19.41 -13.30 25.28
N MET A 141 -19.78 -12.51 24.26
CA MET A 141 -20.17 -13.04 22.95
C MET A 141 -19.09 -13.96 22.36
N ARG A 142 -17.81 -13.58 22.50
CA ARG A 142 -16.68 -14.38 22.01
C ARG A 142 -16.47 -15.67 22.79
N SER A 143 -16.79 -15.69 24.08
CA SER A 143 -16.72 -16.92 24.87
C SER A 143 -17.85 -17.90 24.54
N GLU A 144 -18.98 -17.39 24.03
CA GLU A 144 -20.16 -18.17 23.66
C GLU A 144 -20.16 -18.59 22.18
N SER A 145 -19.31 -17.97 21.34
CA SER A 145 -19.19 -18.32 19.93
C SER A 145 -18.57 -19.70 19.72
N LYS A 146 -19.03 -20.41 18.69
CA LYS A 146 -18.47 -21.70 18.28
C LYS A 146 -16.99 -21.54 17.89
N ASP A 147 -16.20 -22.55 18.22
CA ASP A 147 -14.77 -22.56 17.95
C ASP A 147 -14.49 -22.59 16.44
N ASP A 148 -13.71 -21.61 15.95
CA ASP A 148 -13.25 -21.51 14.57
C ASP A 148 -12.43 -22.75 14.15
N ASP A 149 -11.80 -23.44 15.11
CA ASP A 149 -11.04 -24.66 14.86
C ASP A 149 -11.92 -25.82 14.39
N ILE A 150 -13.23 -25.79 14.69
CA ILE A 150 -14.18 -26.84 14.32
C ILE A 150 -14.82 -26.57 12.95
N ASN A 151 -15.03 -25.29 12.59
CA ASN A 151 -15.67 -24.90 11.34
C ASN A 151 -14.83 -23.84 10.62
N PRO A 152 -13.93 -24.23 9.71
CA PRO A 152 -13.11 -23.26 8.98
C PRO A 152 -13.98 -22.32 8.15
N HIS A 153 -13.62 -21.03 8.13
CA HIS A 153 -14.30 -20.01 7.34
C HIS A 153 -14.13 -20.25 5.84
N GLU A 154 -15.18 -19.99 5.07
CA GLU A 154 -15.13 -19.98 3.61
C GLU A 154 -14.69 -18.58 3.14
N ILE A 155 -13.39 -18.40 2.96
CA ILE A 155 -12.76 -17.10 2.69
C ILE A 155 -12.95 -16.61 1.24
N ASN A 156 -13.02 -17.54 0.29
CA ASN A 156 -13.00 -17.28 -1.15
C ASN A 156 -14.40 -17.30 -1.79
N GLY A 157 -15.37 -16.67 -1.13
CA GLY A 157 -16.74 -16.54 -1.62
C GLY A 157 -17.46 -15.36 -0.98
N ASP A 158 -18.72 -15.16 -1.35
CA ASP A 158 -19.56 -14.18 -0.67
C ASP A 158 -19.61 -14.48 0.84
N SER A 159 -19.20 -13.52 1.66
CA SER A 159 -19.20 -13.63 3.14
C SER A 159 -20.56 -14.07 3.72
N SER A 160 -21.68 -13.79 3.04
CA SER A 160 -23.01 -14.25 3.46
C SER A 160 -23.25 -15.75 3.25
N ASN A 161 -22.43 -16.42 2.45
CA ASN A 161 -22.45 -17.87 2.30
C ASN A 161 -21.72 -18.58 3.44
N CYS A 162 -20.72 -17.91 4.05
CA CYS A 162 -20.01 -18.43 5.21
C CYS A 162 -20.97 -18.62 6.40
N TRP A 163 -20.69 -19.62 7.23
CA TRP A 163 -21.49 -19.93 8.41
C TRP A 163 -21.58 -18.75 9.39
N CYS A 164 -20.52 -17.95 9.52
CA CYS A 164 -20.50 -16.76 10.39
C CYS A 164 -21.46 -15.66 9.90
N GLY A 165 -21.61 -15.51 8.59
CA GLY A 165 -22.57 -14.56 8.00
C GLY A 165 -24.02 -15.00 8.24
N LYS A 166 -24.29 -16.30 8.14
CA LYS A 166 -25.61 -16.88 8.47
C LYS A 166 -25.94 -16.71 9.95
N GLU A 167 -24.98 -16.98 10.83
CA GLU A 167 -25.13 -16.76 12.27
C GLU A 167 -25.41 -15.28 12.60
N ALA A 168 -24.64 -14.36 12.02
CA ALA A 168 -24.85 -12.94 12.21
C ALA A 168 -26.23 -12.48 11.72
N ALA A 169 -26.73 -13.05 10.60
CA ALA A 169 -28.08 -12.79 10.12
C ALA A 169 -29.16 -13.29 11.09
N VAL A 170 -28.99 -14.48 11.67
CA VAL A 170 -29.90 -15.02 12.70
C VAL A 170 -29.89 -14.13 13.95
N MET A 171 -28.72 -13.71 14.42
CA MET A 171 -28.59 -12.78 15.55
C MET A 171 -29.33 -11.46 15.30
N LYS A 172 -29.15 -10.87 14.11
CA LYS A 172 -29.84 -9.64 13.70
C LYS A 172 -31.36 -9.84 13.66
N ASN A 173 -31.84 -10.94 13.09
CA ASN A 173 -33.27 -11.25 13.02
C ASN A 173 -33.89 -11.47 14.41
N ASN A 174 -33.12 -11.99 15.36
CA ASN A 174 -33.54 -12.17 16.75
C ASN A 174 -33.38 -10.89 17.59
N GLY A 175 -32.99 -9.76 16.99
CA GLY A 175 -32.83 -8.49 17.70
C GLY A 175 -31.60 -8.42 18.62
N VAL A 176 -30.63 -9.33 18.46
CA VAL A 176 -29.38 -9.29 19.23
C VAL A 176 -28.58 -8.05 18.81
N ALA A 177 -28.17 -7.25 19.81
CA ALA A 177 -27.43 -6.02 19.58
C ALA A 177 -25.96 -6.30 19.27
N ILE A 178 -25.59 -6.33 17.99
CA ILE A 178 -24.20 -6.58 17.56
C ILE A 178 -23.36 -5.30 17.68
N PRO A 179 -22.16 -5.35 18.31
CA PRO A 179 -21.26 -4.21 18.39
C PRO A 179 -20.86 -3.69 17.00
N SER A 180 -20.68 -2.37 16.89
CA SER A 180 -20.26 -1.71 15.65
C SER A 180 -18.82 -1.21 15.75
N TRP A 181 -18.10 -1.34 14.64
CA TRP A 181 -16.65 -1.17 14.55
C TRP A 181 -16.26 -0.29 13.37
N ILE A 182 -15.17 0.46 13.53
CA ILE A 182 -14.34 0.90 12.41
C ILE A 182 -13.17 -0.06 12.30
N VAL A 183 -12.87 -0.49 11.08
CA VAL A 183 -11.70 -1.33 10.80
C VAL A 183 -10.67 -0.48 10.09
N GLU A 184 -9.52 -0.29 10.72
CA GLU A 184 -8.35 0.35 10.12
C GLU A 184 -7.43 -0.75 9.56
N ILE A 185 -7.27 -0.79 8.24
CA ILE A 185 -6.21 -1.60 7.61
C ILE A 185 -5.04 -0.66 7.34
N LYS A 186 -3.94 -0.86 8.06
CA LYS A 186 -2.74 -0.03 7.97
C LYS A 186 -1.70 -0.70 7.11
N VAL A 187 -1.27 -0.01 6.07
CA VAL A 187 -0.14 -0.37 5.23
C VAL A 187 1.05 0.46 5.69
N ASN A 188 2.08 -0.19 6.23
CA ASN A 188 3.29 0.48 6.68
C ASN A 188 4.14 0.92 5.49
N LYS A 189 4.87 2.03 5.67
CA LYS A 189 5.90 2.45 4.73
C LYS A 189 6.98 1.37 4.63
N HIS A 190 7.41 0.99 3.43
CA HIS A 190 8.57 0.11 3.23
C HIS A 190 9.68 0.81 2.44
N GLY A 191 10.89 0.25 2.53
CA GLY A 191 12.10 0.82 1.93
C GLY A 191 12.17 0.71 0.40
N GLY A 192 11.18 0.12 -0.26
CA GLY A 192 11.24 -0.26 -1.66
C GLY A 192 12.11 -1.49 -1.89
N PHE A 193 12.25 -1.87 -3.16
CA PHE A 193 13.14 -2.91 -3.64
C PHE A 193 14.38 -2.23 -4.21
N GLU A 194 15.55 -2.81 -3.98
CA GLU A 194 16.81 -2.29 -4.51
C GLU A 194 17.13 -2.93 -5.85
N SER A 195 17.63 -2.14 -6.79
CA SER A 195 18.16 -2.64 -8.06
C SER A 195 19.37 -3.54 -7.79
N ASP A 196 19.36 -4.74 -8.35
CA ASP A 196 20.51 -5.63 -8.29
C ASP A 196 21.42 -5.34 -9.50
N ILE A 197 22.36 -4.41 -9.30
CA ILE A 197 23.39 -4.09 -10.30
C ILE A 197 24.61 -4.95 -9.95
N GLN A 198 24.96 -5.87 -10.85
CA GLN A 198 26.10 -6.79 -10.67
C GLN A 198 27.46 -6.06 -10.79
N ASP A 199 28.48 -6.67 -10.17
CA ASP A 199 29.85 -6.24 -9.80
C ASP A 199 30.61 -5.14 -10.60
N GLU A 200 30.24 -4.80 -11.83
CA GLU A 200 31.00 -3.82 -12.64
C GLU A 200 30.66 -2.34 -12.33
N MET A 201 29.61 -2.08 -11.54
CA MET A 201 29.18 -0.73 -11.14
C MET A 201 28.88 -0.61 -9.64
N SER A 202 29.69 -1.26 -8.79
CA SER A 202 29.51 -1.28 -7.33
C SER A 202 29.46 0.11 -6.67
N ASP A 203 30.13 1.08 -7.27
CA ASP A 203 30.25 2.45 -6.74
C ASP A 203 29.01 3.31 -7.03
N VAL A 204 28.09 2.81 -7.87
CA VAL A 204 26.86 3.52 -8.20
C VAL A 204 25.79 3.18 -7.15
N PRO A 205 25.18 4.18 -6.49
CA PRO A 205 24.11 3.96 -5.53
C PRO A 205 22.98 3.11 -6.13
N LYS A 206 22.51 2.12 -5.36
CA LYS A 206 21.39 1.28 -5.76
C LYS A 206 20.11 2.12 -5.83
N MET A 207 19.38 1.94 -6.92
CA MET A 207 18.09 2.58 -7.09
C MET A 207 17.04 1.82 -6.27
N LYS A 208 16.17 2.58 -5.57
CA LYS A 208 14.98 2.05 -4.93
C LYS A 208 13.76 2.21 -5.83
N TYR A 209 13.02 1.14 -6.05
CA TYR A 209 11.75 1.15 -6.76
C TYR A 209 10.64 0.52 -5.91
N TYR A 210 9.41 0.99 -6.08
CA TYR A 210 8.28 0.65 -5.20
C TYR A 210 7.19 -0.17 -5.90
N LEU A 211 7.16 -0.16 -7.23
CA LEU A 211 6.13 -0.84 -8.03
C LEU A 211 6.52 -2.30 -8.28
N ALA A 212 6.11 -3.19 -7.39
CA ALA A 212 6.46 -4.61 -7.48
C ALA A 212 5.32 -5.56 -7.09
N TYR A 213 4.28 -5.06 -6.42
CA TYR A 213 3.17 -5.90 -5.95
C TYR A 213 2.06 -5.99 -6.98
N GLU A 214 1.66 -7.21 -7.27
CA GLU A 214 0.44 -7.60 -7.92
C GLU A 214 -0.52 -8.16 -6.87
N ASP A 215 -1.79 -7.80 -6.98
CA ASP A 215 -2.84 -8.32 -6.09
C ASP A 215 -3.15 -9.81 -6.34
N GLU A 216 -4.16 -10.34 -5.66
CA GLU A 216 -4.57 -11.74 -5.78
C GLU A 216 -5.09 -12.12 -7.18
N CYS A 217 -5.32 -11.13 -8.05
CA CYS A 217 -5.76 -11.28 -9.43
C CYS A 217 -4.61 -11.08 -10.44
N GLY A 218 -3.37 -10.90 -9.97
CA GLY A 218 -2.22 -10.62 -10.84
C GLY A 218 -2.24 -9.21 -11.43
N GLN A 219 -2.85 -8.25 -10.75
CA GLN A 219 -2.95 -6.86 -11.21
C GLN A 219 -2.15 -5.92 -10.32
N ALA A 220 -1.32 -5.09 -10.94
CA ALA A 220 -0.63 -4.02 -10.25
C ALA A 220 -1.49 -2.74 -10.23
N PHE A 221 -1.54 -2.09 -9.08
CA PHE A 221 -2.21 -0.80 -8.90
C PHE A 221 -1.21 0.23 -8.38
N LEU A 222 -1.37 1.48 -8.81
CA LEU A 222 -0.64 2.62 -8.28
C LEU A 222 -1.65 3.66 -7.81
N ARG A 223 -1.45 4.19 -6.61
CA ARG A 223 -2.30 5.25 -6.07
C ARG A 223 -1.79 6.64 -6.48
N HIS A 224 -2.69 7.43 -7.06
CA HIS A 224 -2.46 8.81 -7.49
C HIS A 224 -3.64 9.68 -7.06
N ASP A 225 -3.39 10.73 -6.27
CA ASP A 225 -4.41 11.70 -5.81
C ASP A 225 -5.73 11.07 -5.33
N ALA A 226 -5.64 10.16 -4.36
CA ALA A 226 -6.74 9.37 -3.79
C ALA A 226 -7.39 8.32 -4.71
N VAL A 227 -6.92 8.15 -5.95
CA VAL A 227 -7.45 7.16 -6.90
C VAL A 227 -6.44 6.05 -7.14
N ASN A 228 -6.90 4.80 -7.09
CA ASN A 228 -6.08 3.66 -7.49
C ASN A 228 -6.23 3.42 -8.99
N ARG A 229 -5.14 3.57 -9.73
CA ARG A 229 -5.08 3.30 -11.16
C ARG A 229 -4.45 1.93 -11.37
N ARG A 230 -5.12 1.09 -12.18
CA ARG A 230 -4.52 -0.15 -12.68
C ARG A 230 -3.34 0.19 -13.60
N MET A 231 -2.21 -0.45 -13.36
CA MET A 231 -0.99 -0.27 -14.13
C MET A 231 -0.86 -1.39 -15.15
N HIS A 232 -0.79 -1.05 -16.43
CA HIS A 232 -0.44 -2.00 -17.48
C HIS A 232 1.08 -2.17 -17.57
N PRO A 233 1.61 -3.25 -18.16
CA PRO A 233 3.06 -3.46 -18.29
C PRO A 233 3.82 -2.27 -18.87
N PHE A 234 3.22 -1.57 -19.83
CA PHE A 234 3.80 -0.34 -20.38
C PHE A 234 3.82 0.81 -19.38
N ASP A 235 2.75 1.00 -18.59
CA ASP A 235 2.70 2.01 -17.53
C ASP A 235 3.73 1.71 -16.44
N ILE A 236 3.89 0.43 -16.07
CA ILE A 236 4.88 -0.03 -15.10
C ILE A 236 6.29 0.30 -15.59
N SER A 237 6.64 -0.10 -16.82
CA SER A 237 7.95 0.17 -17.42
C SER A 237 8.24 1.65 -17.49
N ARG A 238 7.26 2.46 -17.95
CA ARG A 238 7.40 3.92 -17.99
C ARG A 238 7.64 4.50 -16.60
N HIS A 239 6.86 4.08 -15.61
CA HIS A 239 6.98 4.57 -14.23
C HIS A 239 8.34 4.22 -13.63
N ILE A 240 8.81 2.99 -13.81
CA ILE A 240 10.14 2.58 -13.36
C ILE A 240 11.21 3.41 -14.07
N ASN A 241 11.14 3.56 -15.39
CA ASN A 241 12.09 4.39 -16.14
C ASN A 241 12.11 5.85 -15.68
N ASP A 242 10.95 6.42 -15.35
CA ASP A 242 10.84 7.79 -14.83
C ASP A 242 11.48 7.89 -13.42
N GLN A 243 11.27 6.88 -12.55
CA GLN A 243 11.96 6.79 -11.26
C GLN A 243 13.49 6.63 -11.44
N THR A 244 13.91 5.79 -12.38
CA THR A 244 15.32 5.51 -12.68
C THR A 244 16.02 6.75 -13.18
N ARG A 245 15.40 7.45 -14.13
CA ARG A 245 15.90 8.71 -14.66
C ARG A 245 16.03 9.73 -13.54
N SER A 246 14.98 9.93 -12.74
CA SER A 246 15.01 10.90 -11.64
C SER A 246 16.11 10.60 -10.62
N HIS A 247 16.36 9.33 -10.31
CA HIS A 247 17.42 8.92 -9.39
C HIS A 247 18.82 9.21 -9.94
N TYR A 248 19.11 8.77 -11.18
CA TYR A 248 20.44 8.94 -11.76
C TYR A 248 20.72 10.35 -12.28
N GLU A 249 19.71 11.14 -12.63
CA GLU A 249 19.88 12.55 -12.97
C GLU A 249 20.39 13.35 -11.78
N ALA A 250 19.87 13.10 -10.57
CA ALA A 250 20.35 13.75 -9.36
C ALA A 250 21.84 13.42 -9.09
N ILE A 251 22.20 12.14 -9.16
CA ILE A 251 23.59 11.69 -8.98
C ILE A 251 24.52 12.32 -10.03
N ARG A 252 24.08 12.33 -11.30
CA ARG A 252 24.84 12.95 -12.40
C ARG A 252 25.08 14.42 -12.15
N ASP A 253 24.07 15.15 -11.67
CA ASP A 253 24.17 16.59 -11.48
C ASP A 253 25.05 16.93 -10.25
N ASP A 254 25.03 16.10 -9.21
CA ASP A 254 25.95 16.19 -8.07
C ASP A 254 27.41 15.93 -8.50
N LEU A 255 27.66 14.87 -9.28
CA LEU A 255 29.00 14.56 -9.78
C LEU A 255 29.55 15.64 -10.72
N LYS A 256 28.71 16.22 -11.58
CA LYS A 256 29.12 17.34 -12.44
C LYS A 256 29.56 18.54 -11.61
N LYS A 257 28.81 18.85 -10.56
CA LYS A 257 29.15 19.95 -9.65
C LYS A 257 30.49 19.70 -8.94
N GLU A 258 30.72 18.48 -8.47
CA GLU A 258 31.99 18.10 -7.84
C GLU A 258 33.17 18.25 -8.82
N ILE A 259 33.02 17.80 -10.06
CA ILE A 259 34.03 17.98 -11.12
C ILE A 259 34.28 19.47 -11.40
N ASP A 260 33.23 20.29 -11.49
CA ASP A 260 33.36 21.72 -11.74
C ASP A 260 34.06 22.45 -10.57
N ASP A 261 33.77 22.05 -9.32
CA ASP A 261 34.41 22.58 -8.11
C ASP A 261 35.91 22.15 -8.03
N GLU A 262 36.23 20.90 -8.39
CA GLU A 262 37.62 20.42 -8.50
C GLU A 262 38.39 21.15 -9.61
N LEU A 263 37.77 21.35 -10.77
CA LEU A 263 38.38 22.11 -11.87
C LEU A 263 38.60 23.59 -11.51
N ALA A 264 37.77 24.16 -10.63
CA ALA A 264 37.93 25.53 -10.14
C ALA A 264 39.03 25.66 -9.07
N THR A 265 39.25 24.62 -8.25
CA THR A 265 40.29 24.58 -7.21
C THR A 265 41.65 24.16 -7.75
N MET A 266 41.66 23.33 -8.79
CA MET A 266 42.77 23.22 -9.71
C MET A 266 42.94 24.57 -10.39
N ASP A 267 43.67 25.49 -9.75
CA ASP A 267 44.25 26.63 -10.43
C ASP A 267 44.96 26.04 -11.65
N LEU A 268 44.33 26.15 -12.82
CA LEU A 268 44.75 25.58 -14.09
C LEU A 268 45.61 26.67 -14.72
N PRO A 269 46.86 26.88 -14.24
CA PRO A 269 47.51 28.16 -14.35
C PRO A 269 48.46 28.07 -15.51
N ASN A 270 48.16 28.74 -16.62
CA ASN A 270 49.15 29.08 -17.64
C ASN A 270 49.90 27.91 -18.34
N LYS A 271 49.73 26.64 -17.96
CA LYS A 271 50.40 25.47 -18.58
C LYS A 271 49.73 25.00 -19.86
N LEU A 272 48.40 25.14 -19.99
CA LEU A 272 47.69 24.90 -21.25
C LEU A 272 47.82 26.04 -22.25
N LYS A 273 48.05 27.28 -21.79
CA LYS A 273 48.36 28.42 -22.68
C LYS A 273 49.70 28.25 -23.40
N ASN A 274 50.64 27.48 -22.83
CA ASN A 274 51.92 27.17 -23.48
C ASN A 274 51.89 25.89 -24.33
N LEU A 275 50.81 25.09 -24.30
CA LEU A 275 50.64 23.89 -25.13
C LEU A 275 49.70 24.12 -26.32
N CYS A 276 48.89 25.18 -26.31
CA CYS A 276 48.12 25.62 -27.47
C CYS A 276 48.93 26.59 -28.34
N ALA A 277 50.02 26.09 -28.94
CA ALA A 277 50.44 26.63 -30.22
C ALA A 277 49.34 26.29 -31.25
N PRO A 278 48.95 27.22 -32.16
CA PRO A 278 47.77 27.09 -33.00
C PRO A 278 47.77 25.91 -34.00
N GLU A 279 48.85 25.12 -34.07
CA GLU A 279 49.03 24.08 -35.10
C GLU A 279 48.39 22.72 -34.74
N ILE A 280 48.08 22.44 -33.47
CA ILE A 280 47.54 21.11 -33.06
C ILE A 280 46.00 21.09 -32.95
N ALA A 281 45.36 22.26 -32.78
CA ALA A 281 43.91 22.36 -32.59
C ALA A 281 43.07 21.90 -33.80
N GLY A 282 43.66 21.89 -35.01
CA GLY A 282 43.00 21.41 -36.23
C GLY A 282 42.85 19.88 -36.33
N SER A 283 43.72 19.12 -35.66
CA SER A 283 43.74 17.66 -35.77
C SER A 283 42.81 16.97 -34.76
N LEU A 284 42.75 17.46 -33.52
CA LEU A 284 41.90 16.91 -32.46
C LEU A 284 40.40 17.13 -32.68
N ARG A 285 39.99 18.27 -33.28
CA ARG A 285 38.59 18.50 -33.65
C ARG A 285 38.08 17.53 -34.73
N LYS A 286 38.96 17.02 -35.61
CA LYS A 286 38.60 16.00 -36.61
C LYS A 286 38.44 14.61 -35.99
N GLN A 287 39.08 14.32 -34.85
CA GLN A 287 38.94 13.03 -34.16
C GLN A 287 37.76 13.00 -33.18
N LEU A 288 37.42 14.13 -32.54
CA LEU A 288 36.30 14.23 -31.59
C LEU A 288 34.93 14.49 -32.26
N GLY A 289 34.91 14.70 -33.57
CA GLY A 289 33.70 14.94 -34.36
C GLY A 289 33.07 13.70 -35.01
N ARG A 290 33.48 12.48 -34.64
CA ARG A 290 32.77 11.28 -35.10
C ARG A 290 31.55 11.05 -34.18
N PRO A 291 30.32 10.96 -34.72
CA PRO A 291 29.16 10.61 -33.92
C PRO A 291 29.37 9.20 -33.36
N ILE A 292 29.01 9.00 -32.09
CA ILE A 292 29.03 7.74 -31.32
C ILE A 292 28.02 6.69 -31.90
N LEU A 293 27.62 6.80 -33.17
CA LEU A 293 26.48 6.09 -33.73
C LEU A 293 26.81 4.77 -34.46
N SER A 294 28.08 4.41 -34.71
CA SER A 294 28.37 3.15 -35.41
C SER A 294 28.22 1.91 -34.52
N ASP A 295 28.49 2.03 -33.22
CA ASP A 295 28.57 0.87 -32.34
C ASP A 295 27.22 0.52 -31.69
N VAL A 296 26.29 1.49 -31.64
CA VAL A 296 24.91 1.27 -31.17
C VAL A 296 24.07 0.54 -32.24
N GLN A 297 24.36 0.73 -33.53
CA GLN A 297 23.63 0.04 -34.60
C GLN A 297 23.94 -1.47 -34.69
N ARG A 298 25.05 -1.93 -34.11
CA ARG A 298 25.47 -3.33 -34.16
C ARG A 298 24.89 -4.19 -33.04
N MET A 299 24.30 -3.57 -32.01
CA MET A 299 23.62 -4.27 -30.91
C MET A 299 22.12 -4.46 -31.14
N LEU A 300 21.56 -3.90 -32.23
CA LEU A 300 20.13 -3.98 -32.57
C LEU A 300 19.85 -4.70 -33.90
N SER A 301 20.83 -5.43 -34.44
CA SER A 301 20.69 -6.37 -35.55
C SER A 301 20.89 -7.79 -35.08
#